data_AF-A0A833QY66-F1
#
_entry.id   AF-A0A833QY66-F1
#
_cell.length_a   1.000
_cell.length_b   1.000
_cell.length_c   1.000
_cell.angle_alpha   90.00
_cell.angle_beta   90.00
_cell.angle_gamma   90.00
#
_symmetry.space_group_name_H-M   'P 1'
#
loop_
_entity.id
_entity.type
_entity.pdbx_description
1 polymer ?
#
loop_
_entity_poly.entity_id
_entity_poly.type
_entity_poly.pdbx_seq_one_letter_code
_entity_poly.pdbx_strand_id
1 'polypeptide(L)'
;MRGDRGFFYMSELDVGLKFVKYFEVLFNEKIPDSQTRRDVLLRSAKLTAREALARRIVDHVADGIEGTVEEATRLAEEVAATVSNGAKLVEKRKLMLPETWRHVSTGSGSKL
;
A
#
# COMPACT_ATOMS: atom_id res chain seq x y z
N MET A 1 2.70 9.12 -5.78
CA MET A 1 1.63 9.74 -4.95
C MET A 1 1.63 11.24 -5.18
N ARG A 2 0.47 11.88 -5.26
CA ARG A 2 0.40 13.32 -5.52
C ARG A 2 0.95 14.14 -4.33
N GLY A 3 1.91 15.02 -4.58
CA GLY A 3 2.70 15.71 -3.56
C GLY A 3 2.02 16.91 -2.87
N ASP A 4 1.19 17.65 -3.59
CA ASP A 4 0.56 18.89 -3.13
C ASP A 4 -0.64 18.64 -2.20
N ARG A 5 -1.41 17.58 -2.46
CA ARG A 5 -2.67 17.31 -1.76
C ARG A 5 -2.91 15.84 -1.41
N GLY A 6 -2.01 14.93 -1.78
CA GLY A 6 -2.13 13.53 -1.41
C GLY A 6 -1.78 13.31 0.06
N PHE A 7 -2.56 12.47 0.73
CA PHE A 7 -2.24 11.96 2.07
C PHE A 7 -2.58 10.47 2.19
N PHE A 8 -1.85 9.76 3.03
CA PHE A 8 -2.14 8.40 3.44
C PHE A 8 -2.85 8.44 4.81
N TYR A 9 -3.97 7.76 4.93
CA TYR A 9 -4.84 7.83 6.09
C TYR A 9 -5.70 6.56 6.20
N MET A 10 -5.76 6.00 7.41
CA MET A 10 -6.62 4.87 7.76
C MET A 10 -7.72 5.39 8.68
N SER A 11 -8.95 5.40 8.18
CA SER A 11 -10.10 6.01 8.86
C SER A 11 -10.80 5.07 9.84
N GLU A 12 -10.49 3.77 9.81
CA GLU A 12 -11.26 2.72 10.50
C GLU A 12 -11.45 3.02 11.99
N LEU A 13 -10.42 3.49 12.70
CA LEU A 13 -10.58 3.88 14.10
C LEU A 13 -11.47 5.10 14.28
N ASP A 14 -11.26 6.15 13.49
CA ASP A 14 -12.04 7.39 13.56
C ASP A 14 -13.53 7.16 13.26
N VAL A 15 -13.88 6.15 12.43
CA VAL A 15 -15.26 5.78 12.12
C VAL A 15 -15.78 4.57 12.89
N GLY A 16 -15.02 4.03 13.83
CA GLY A 16 -15.43 2.91 14.69
C GLY A 16 -15.55 1.55 13.98
N LEU A 17 -14.88 1.38 12.83
CA LEU A 17 -14.81 0.12 12.10
C LEU A 17 -13.65 -0.75 12.60
N LYS A 18 -13.86 -2.07 12.59
CA LYS A 18 -12.80 -3.03 12.86
C LYS A 18 -11.94 -3.24 11.63
N PHE A 19 -10.63 -3.35 11.81
CA PHE A 19 -9.75 -3.80 10.75
C PHE A 19 -10.11 -5.24 10.35
N VAL A 20 -10.28 -5.46 9.05
CA VAL A 20 -10.36 -6.81 8.51
C VAL A 20 -9.01 -7.49 8.69
N LYS A 21 -8.99 -8.77 9.06
CA LYS A 21 -7.77 -9.50 9.43
C LYS A 21 -6.64 -9.42 8.39
N TYR A 22 -6.96 -9.38 7.10
CA TYR A 22 -5.93 -9.27 6.06
C TYR A 22 -5.21 -7.91 6.07
N PHE A 23 -5.82 -6.81 6.55
CA PHE A 23 -5.16 -5.51 6.62
C PHE A 23 -4.00 -5.55 7.60
N GLU A 24 -4.19 -6.13 8.78
CA GLU A 24 -3.11 -6.29 9.77
C GLU A 24 -1.90 -7.01 9.17
N VAL A 25 -2.16 -8.12 8.48
CA VAL A 25 -1.12 -8.93 7.82
C VAL A 25 -0.43 -8.14 6.72
N LEU A 26 -1.21 -7.45 5.86
CA LEU A 26 -0.69 -6.60 4.80
C LEU A 26 0.23 -5.51 5.33
N PHE A 27 -0.17 -4.81 6.39
CA PHE A 27 0.63 -3.75 6.97
C PHE A 27 1.92 -4.27 7.61
N ASN A 28 1.90 -5.45 8.22
CA ASN A 28 3.10 -6.08 8.74
C ASN A 28 4.12 -6.43 7.63
N GLU A 29 3.65 -6.90 6.46
CA GLU A 29 4.54 -7.20 5.32
C GLU A 29 4.97 -5.94 4.55
N LYS A 30 4.12 -4.92 4.43
CA LYS A 30 4.39 -3.71 3.63
C LYS A 30 5.13 -2.61 4.36
N ILE A 31 4.87 -2.44 5.65
CA ILE A 31 5.45 -1.37 6.47
C ILE A 31 6.25 -2.03 7.58
N PRO A 32 7.55 -2.33 7.40
CA PRO A 32 8.33 -3.05 8.40
C PRO A 32 8.54 -2.25 9.69
N ASP A 33 8.51 -0.91 9.60
CA ASP A 33 8.65 -0.03 10.77
C ASP A 33 7.41 -0.07 11.68
N SER A 34 7.61 -0.60 12.88
CA SER A 34 6.55 -0.75 13.88
C SER A 34 5.98 0.58 14.38
N GLN A 35 6.78 1.66 14.41
CA GLN A 35 6.32 2.97 14.86
C GLN A 35 5.36 3.57 13.83
N THR A 36 5.70 3.49 12.54
CA THR A 36 4.83 3.90 11.44
C THR A 36 3.53 3.11 11.45
N ARG A 37 3.56 1.79 11.65
CA ARG A 37 2.33 0.98 11.80
C ARG A 37 1.47 1.47 12.96
N ARG A 38 2.06 1.75 14.13
CA ARG A 38 1.33 2.27 15.29
C ARG A 38 0.67 3.62 15.00
N ASP A 39 1.38 4.53 14.36
CA ASP A 39 0.85 5.85 14.02
C ASP A 39 -0.35 5.76 13.09
N VAL A 40 -0.25 4.96 12.02
CA VAL A 40 -1.32 4.89 11.02
C VAL A 40 -2.49 4.01 11.48
N LEU A 41 -2.24 2.88 12.17
CA LEU A 41 -3.29 1.91 12.53
C LEU A 41 -3.91 2.16 13.90
N LEU A 42 -3.18 2.76 14.85
CA LEU A 42 -3.64 2.94 16.23
C LEU A 42 -3.89 4.40 16.61
N ARG A 43 -3.48 5.35 15.78
CA ARG A 43 -3.67 6.79 16.02
C ARG A 43 -4.34 7.52 14.86
N SER A 44 -4.71 6.80 13.79
CA SER A 44 -5.30 7.37 12.58
C SER A 44 -4.52 8.57 12.03
N ALA A 45 -3.18 8.53 12.13
CA ALA A 45 -2.33 9.61 11.68
C ALA A 45 -2.50 9.85 10.17
N LYS A 46 -2.80 11.09 9.79
CA LYS A 46 -2.81 11.54 8.39
C LYS A 46 -1.39 11.95 8.01
N LEU A 47 -0.81 11.22 7.06
CA LEU A 47 0.54 11.49 6.57
C LEU A 47 0.46 12.15 5.21
N THR A 48 1.07 13.32 5.04
CA THR A 48 1.27 13.93 3.72
C THR A 48 2.07 12.99 2.81
N ALA A 49 2.00 13.20 1.50
CA ALA A 49 2.78 12.41 0.55
C ALA A 49 4.29 12.38 0.87
N ARG A 50 4.86 13.51 1.32
CA ARG A 50 6.28 13.59 1.69
C ARG A 50 6.61 12.82 2.98
N GLU A 51 5.72 12.84 3.97
CA GLU A 51 5.89 12.03 5.18
C GLU A 51 5.75 10.54 4.89
N ALA A 52 4.78 10.16 4.04
CA ALA A 52 4.60 8.79 3.59
C ALA A 52 5.83 8.27 2.82
N LEU A 53 6.45 9.12 2.00
CA LEU A 53 7.71 8.81 1.31
C LEU A 53 8.86 8.63 2.31
N ALA A 54 9.04 9.58 3.24
CA ALA A 54 10.07 9.51 4.27
C ALA A 54 9.98 8.24 5.12
N ARG A 55 8.75 7.76 5.37
CA ARG A 55 8.47 6.51 6.09
C ARG A 55 8.41 5.26 5.20
N ARG A 56 8.71 5.38 3.91
CA ARG A 56 8.70 4.29 2.90
C ARG A 56 7.37 3.56 2.78
N ILE A 57 6.26 4.28 3.01
CA ILE A 57 4.90 3.78 2.76
C ILE A 57 4.59 3.86 1.25
N VAL A 58 5.11 4.90 0.60
CA VAL A 58 5.09 5.07 -0.86
C VAL A 58 6.51 5.21 -1.37
N ASP A 59 6.75 4.77 -2.59
CA ASP A 59 8.07 4.79 -3.22
C ASP A 59 8.35 6.10 -3.98
N HIS A 60 7.29 6.78 -4.46
CA HIS A 60 7.41 7.99 -5.30
C HIS A 60 6.38 9.06 -4.92
N VAL A 61 6.79 10.32 -5.03
CA VAL A 61 5.94 11.51 -4.94
C VAL A 61 6.10 12.33 -6.20
N ALA A 62 5.00 12.77 -6.79
CA ALA A 62 4.98 13.55 -8.03
C ALA A 62 4.16 14.82 -7.86
N ASP A 63 4.45 15.82 -8.69
CA ASP A 63 3.76 17.11 -8.64
C ASP A 63 2.43 17.03 -9.41
N GLY A 64 1.35 17.44 -8.74
CA GLY A 64 0.02 17.47 -9.35
C GLY A 64 -0.55 16.10 -9.73
N ILE A 65 -1.67 16.14 -10.46
CA ILE A 65 -2.38 14.94 -10.90
C ILE A 65 -1.66 14.33 -12.10
N GLU A 66 -1.34 15.17 -13.08
CA GLU A 66 -0.71 14.82 -14.34
C GLU A 66 0.64 14.14 -14.10
N GLY A 67 1.52 14.76 -13.30
CA GLY A 67 2.81 14.18 -12.95
C GLY A 67 2.68 12.86 -12.18
N THR A 68 1.62 12.67 -11.39
CA THR A 68 1.36 11.39 -10.71
C THR A 68 1.00 10.29 -11.71
N VAL A 69 0.20 10.60 -12.72
CA VAL A 69 -0.19 9.64 -13.77
C VAL A 69 1.01 9.32 -14.66
N GLU A 70 1.78 10.33 -15.08
CA GLU A 70 2.99 10.14 -15.86
C GLU A 70 4.00 9.24 -15.15
N GLU A 71 4.33 9.55 -13.88
CA GLU A 71 5.28 8.75 -13.11
C GLU A 71 4.78 7.31 -12.87
N ALA A 72 3.49 7.14 -12.57
CA ALA A 72 2.90 5.81 -12.42
C ALA A 72 2.93 5.00 -13.73
N THR A 73 2.72 5.66 -14.88
CA THR A 73 2.75 5.03 -16.21
C THR A 73 4.17 4.63 -16.58
N ARG A 74 5.13 5.53 -16.37
CA ARG A 74 6.56 5.27 -16.58
C ARG A 74 7.03 4.04 -15.78
N LEU A 75 6.68 3.97 -14.48
CA LEU A 75 7.00 2.81 -13.64
C LEU A 75 6.33 1.52 -14.13
N ALA A 76 5.08 1.60 -14.61
CA ALA A 76 4.39 0.44 -15.15
C ALA A 76 5.07 -0.08 -16.44
N GLU A 77 5.50 0.83 -17.32
CA GLU A 77 6.26 0.50 -18.54
C GLU A 77 7.62 -0.13 -18.21
N GLU A 78 8.35 0.38 -17.21
CA GLU A 78 9.59 -0.23 -16.73
C GLU A 78 9.38 -1.66 -16.25
N VAL A 79 8.33 -1.91 -15.45
CA VAL A 79 8.00 -3.27 -15.01
C VAL A 79 7.62 -4.13 -16.22
N ALA A 80 6.78 -3.63 -17.13
CA ALA A 80 6.33 -4.36 -18.31
C ALA A 80 7.50 -4.78 -19.21
N ALA A 81 8.50 -3.90 -19.40
CA ALA A 81 9.70 -4.20 -20.18
C ALA A 81 10.53 -5.37 -19.61
N THR A 82 10.47 -5.61 -18.30
CA THR A 82 11.18 -6.72 -17.63
C THR A 82 10.37 -8.01 -17.56
N VAL A 83 9.08 -7.97 -17.86
CA VAL A 83 8.15 -9.08 -17.66
C VAL A 83 7.80 -9.74 -18.99
N SER A 84 8.36 -10.93 -19.22
CA SER A 84 8.05 -11.74 -20.43
C SER A 84 6.64 -12.37 -20.42
N ASN A 85 5.99 -12.47 -19.26
CA ASN A 85 4.64 -13.02 -19.12
C ASN A 85 3.98 -12.45 -17.85
N GLY A 86 2.82 -11.79 -18.00
CA GLY A 86 2.07 -11.19 -16.89
C GLY A 86 1.69 -12.18 -15.78
N ALA A 87 1.42 -13.45 -16.12
CA ALA A 87 1.12 -14.48 -15.13
C ALA A 87 2.31 -14.72 -14.17
N LYS A 88 3.55 -14.61 -14.67
CA LYS A 88 4.75 -14.72 -13.82
C LYS A 88 4.88 -13.55 -12.83
N LEU A 89 4.50 -12.34 -13.25
CA LEU A 89 4.48 -11.18 -12.35
C LEU A 89 3.44 -11.37 -11.23
N VAL A 90 2.27 -11.91 -11.55
CA VAL A 90 1.23 -12.23 -10.56
C VAL A 90 1.75 -13.23 -9.54
N GLU A 91 2.36 -14.34 -9.96
CA GLU A 91 2.91 -15.33 -9.03
C GLU A 91 4.05 -14.74 -8.17
N LYS A 92 4.91 -13.91 -8.75
CA LYS A 92 5.96 -13.20 -7.99
C LYS A 92 5.38 -12.27 -6.93
N ARG A 93 4.29 -11.56 -7.23
CA ARG A 93 3.61 -10.69 -6.24
C ARG A 93 3.01 -11.48 -5.09
N LYS A 94 2.44 -12.66 -5.36
CA LYS A 94 1.94 -13.57 -4.31
C LYS A 94 3.08 -14.07 -3.42
N LEU A 95 4.23 -14.41 -4.01
CA LEU A 95 5.42 -14.85 -3.27
C LEU A 95 6.08 -13.74 -2.45
N MET A 96 5.95 -12.48 -2.86
CA MET A 96 6.49 -11.33 -2.14
C MET A 96 5.68 -10.98 -0.88
N LEU A 97 4.40 -11.33 -0.86
CA LEU A 97 3.48 -11.06 0.25
C LEU A 97 2.73 -12.36 0.64
N PRO A 98 3.47 -13.41 1.04
CA PRO A 98 2.92 -14.75 1.21
C PRO A 98 1.84 -14.81 2.30
N GLU A 99 2.01 -14.07 3.39
CA GLU A 99 1.04 -14.08 4.49
C GLU A 99 -0.24 -13.35 4.08
N THR A 100 -0.09 -12.19 3.43
CA THR A 100 -1.23 -11.45 2.87
C THR A 100 -1.99 -12.30 1.88
N TRP A 101 -1.29 -12.92 0.92
CA TRP A 101 -1.91 -13.77 -0.09
C TRP A 101 -2.71 -14.90 0.55
N ARG A 102 -2.17 -15.58 1.57
CA ARG A 102 -2.87 -16.65 2.28
C ARG A 102 -4.18 -16.18 2.91
N HIS A 103 -4.21 -14.98 3.49
CA HIS A 103 -5.41 -14.43 4.12
C HIS A 103 -6.46 -13.98 3.09
N VAL A 104 -6.00 -13.40 1.97
CA VAL A 104 -6.89 -12.97 0.88
C VAL A 104 -7.47 -14.17 0.14
N SER A 105 -6.66 -15.19 -0.17
CA SER A 105 -7.08 -16.37 -0.95
C SER A 105 -8.07 -17.27 -0.21
N THR A 106 -8.07 -17.24 1.11
CA THR A 106 -8.98 -18.05 1.96
C THR A 106 -10.31 -17.36 2.26
N GLY A 107 -10.53 -16.15 1.74
CA GLY A 107 -11.78 -15.41 1.99
C GLY A 107 -11.96 -14.98 3.46
N SER A 108 -10.88 -14.97 4.25
CA SER A 108 -10.91 -14.61 5.67
C SER A 108 -11.32 -13.15 5.96
N GLY A 109 -11.66 -12.39 4.92
CA GLY A 109 -12.09 -11.00 4.98
C GLY A 109 -13.60 -10.73 4.92
N SER A 110 -14.46 -11.75 4.83
CA SER A 110 -15.92 -11.52 4.72
C SER A 110 -16.73 -12.35 5.72
N LYS A 111 -16.74 -11.89 6.97
CA LYS A 111 -17.89 -12.01 7.88
C LYS A 111 -17.95 -10.71 8.68
N LEU A 112 -18.49 -9.67 8.04
CA LEU A 112 -19.07 -8.54 8.76
C LEU A 112 -20.39 -8.99 9.38
#